data_AF-A0A9D1DES5-F1
#
_entry.id   AF-A0A9D1DES5-F1
#
_cell.length_a   1.000
_cell.length_b   1.000
_cell.length_c   1.000
_cell.angle_alpha   90.00
_cell.angle_beta   90.00
_cell.angle_gamma   90.00
#
_symmetry.space_group_name_H-M   'P 1'
#
loop_
_entity.id
_entity.type
_entity.pdbx_description
1 polymer ?
#
loop_
_entity_poly.entity_id
_entity_poly.type
_entity_poly.pdbx_seq_one_letter_code
_entity_poly.pdbx_strand_id
1 'polypeptide(L)'
;MATVGEKIRAARKAKNLTQKQLGELCDPVIAEPTIRRYELGKLNPKFETLSKIAKALQIPVTDLVFECVNDVSALYDFSYEAQIQRNLSQLNAKGVRIAAERVEELTKIDEYRKTPRQD
;
A
#
# COMPACT_ATOMS: atom_id res chain seq x y z
N MET A 1 -13.32 -1.98 2.08
CA MET A 1 -12.27 -1.00 1.70
C MET A 1 -12.49 0.26 2.53
N ALA A 2 -11.44 0.76 3.20
CA ALA A 2 -11.55 1.98 3.99
C ALA A 2 -11.43 3.21 3.08
N THR A 3 -12.38 4.12 3.18
CA THR A 3 -12.39 5.38 2.44
C THR A 3 -11.28 6.31 2.92
N VAL A 4 -10.90 7.28 2.08
CA VAL A 4 -9.91 8.31 2.44
C VAL A 4 -10.34 9.08 3.70
N GLY A 5 -11.63 9.37 3.85
CA GLY A 5 -12.18 10.03 5.04
C GLY A 5 -11.99 9.22 6.33
N GLU A 6 -12.21 7.91 6.27
CA GLU A 6 -11.99 7.02 7.41
C GLU A 6 -10.51 6.94 7.80
N LYS A 7 -9.60 6.93 6.81
CA LYS A 7 -8.15 6.96 7.04
C LYS A 7 -7.70 8.27 7.71
N ILE A 8 -8.20 9.42 7.25
CA ILE A 8 -7.95 10.72 7.89
C ILE A 8 -8.42 10.69 9.36
N ARG A 9 -9.64 10.19 9.60
CA ARG A 9 -10.22 10.10 10.95
C ARG A 9 -9.40 9.19 11.86
N ALA A 10 -8.96 8.04 11.35
CA ALA A 10 -8.17 7.08 12.11
C ALA A 10 -6.81 7.67 12.50
N ALA A 11 -6.08 8.25 11.54
CA ALA A 11 -4.80 8.89 11.78
C ALA A 11 -4.90 10.09 12.76
N ARG A 12 -5.96 10.91 12.63
CA ARG A 12 -6.23 12.01 13.57
C ARG A 12 -6.42 11.50 15.00
N LYS A 13 -7.23 10.46 15.17
CA LYS A 13 -7.50 9.86 16.49
C LYS A 13 -6.25 9.21 17.08
N ALA A 14 -5.41 8.56 16.28
CA ALA A 14 -4.14 7.99 16.74
C ALA A 14 -3.20 9.06 17.31
N LYS A 15 -3.32 10.32 16.85
CA LYS A 15 -2.60 11.48 17.36
C LYS A 15 -3.34 12.27 18.44
N ASN A 16 -4.50 11.79 18.92
CA ASN A 16 -5.33 12.46 19.91
C ASN A 16 -5.74 13.89 19.55
N LEU A 17 -5.87 14.20 18.25
CA LEU A 17 -6.25 15.53 17.77
C LEU A 17 -7.77 15.65 17.63
N THR A 18 -8.31 16.82 17.94
CA THR A 18 -9.68 17.21 17.55
C THR A 18 -9.73 17.59 16.06
N GLN A 19 -10.92 17.64 15.46
CA GLN A 19 -11.09 18.09 14.07
C GLN A 19 -10.63 19.54 13.88
N LYS A 20 -10.86 20.39 14.89
CA LYS A 20 -10.38 21.77 14.94
C LYS A 20 -8.85 21.86 14.94
N GLN A 21 -8.20 21.12 15.84
CA GLN A 21 -6.73 21.10 15.92
C GLN A 21 -6.10 20.55 14.63
N LEU A 22 -6.67 19.52 14.01
CA LEU A 22 -6.18 19.04 12.71
C LEU A 22 -6.26 20.14 11.64
N GLY A 23 -7.38 20.86 11.60
CA GLY A 23 -7.58 21.97 10.67
C GLY A 23 -6.57 23.10 10.85
N GLU A 24 -6.27 23.46 12.09
CA GLU A 24 -5.27 24.49 12.47
C GLU A 24 -3.84 24.09 12.13
N LEU A 25 -3.52 22.79 12.17
CA LEU A 25 -2.20 22.25 11.79
C LEU A 25 -1.99 22.17 10.27
N CYS A 26 -3.05 22.30 9.47
CA CYS A 26 -2.94 22.33 8.02
C CYS A 26 -2.45 23.71 7.54
N ASP A 27 -1.64 23.71 6.48
CA ASP A 27 -1.16 24.94 5.84
C ASP A 27 -1.49 24.95 4.34
N PRO A 28 -2.37 25.86 3.86
CA PRO A 28 -3.18 26.81 4.63
C PRO A 28 -4.20 26.11 5.53
N VAL A 29 -4.63 26.84 6.57
CA VAL A 29 -5.59 26.38 7.59
C VAL A 29 -6.89 25.88 6.94
N ILE A 30 -7.36 24.72 7.40
CA ILE A 30 -8.62 24.13 6.95
C ILE A 30 -9.66 24.27 8.07
N ALA A 31 -10.84 24.80 7.76
CA ALA A 31 -11.90 24.94 8.75
C ALA A 31 -12.39 23.57 9.28
N GLU A 32 -12.69 23.50 10.59
CA GLU A 32 -13.19 22.30 11.26
C GLU A 32 -14.38 21.64 10.54
N PRO A 33 -15.41 22.37 10.06
CA PRO A 33 -16.53 21.76 9.34
C PRO A 33 -16.10 21.06 8.04
N THR A 34 -15.06 21.56 7.39
CA THR A 34 -14.50 20.97 6.17
C THR A 34 -13.78 19.66 6.47
N ILE A 35 -12.95 19.62 7.53
CA ILE A 35 -12.34 18.38 8.05
C ILE A 35 -13.42 17.36 8.38
N ARG A 36 -14.48 17.76 9.09
CA ARG A 36 -15.62 16.89 9.41
C ARG A 36 -16.29 16.32 8.16
N ARG A 37 -16.48 17.13 7.11
CA ARG A 37 -17.05 16.66 5.83
C ARG A 37 -16.14 15.68 5.10
N TYR A 38 -14.83 15.87 5.14
CA TYR A 38 -13.87 14.89 4.61
C TYR A 38 -13.95 13.57 5.37
N GLU A 39 -13.93 13.60 6.71
CA GLU A 39 -14.01 12.38 7.54
C GLU A 39 -15.33 11.62 7.38
N LEU A 40 -16.42 12.31 7.05
CA LEU A 40 -17.74 11.72 6.77
C LEU A 40 -17.91 11.29 5.31
N GLY A 41 -16.91 11.49 4.45
CA GLY A 41 -17.01 11.20 3.01
C GLY A 41 -18.02 12.09 2.26
N LYS A 42 -18.46 13.19 2.87
CA LYS A 42 -19.39 14.16 2.25
C LYS A 42 -18.70 15.15 1.32
N LEU A 43 -17.37 15.17 1.34
CA LEU A 43 -16.53 15.95 0.46
C LEU A 43 -15.32 15.11 0.09
N ASN A 44 -14.89 15.18 -1.18
CA ASN A 44 -13.69 14.51 -1.65
C ASN A 44 -12.53 15.52 -1.71
N PRO A 45 -11.49 15.37 -0.87
CA PRO A 45 -10.33 16.27 -0.90
C PRO A 45 -9.51 16.04 -2.18
N LYS A 46 -9.00 17.13 -2.77
CA LYS A 46 -8.01 17.04 -3.85
C LYS A 46 -6.67 16.52 -3.29
N PHE A 47 -5.81 16.02 -4.16
CA PHE A 47 -4.49 15.53 -3.78
C PHE A 47 -3.67 16.56 -2.98
N GLU A 48 -3.67 17.83 -3.37
CA GLU A 48 -3.02 18.90 -2.61
C GLU A 48 -3.56 19.02 -1.18
N THR A 49 -4.88 18.93 -1.00
CA THR A 49 -5.50 18.96 0.33
C THR A 49 -5.12 17.73 1.15
N LEU A 50 -5.05 16.56 0.53
CA LEU A 50 -4.58 15.34 1.18
C LEU A 50 -3.13 15.44 1.61
N SER A 51 -2.26 16.03 0.78
CA SER A 51 -0.86 16.27 1.13
C SER A 51 -0.73 17.18 2.35
N LYS A 52 -1.55 18.23 2.45
CA LYS A 52 -1.59 19.14 3.62
C LYS A 52 -2.04 18.42 4.89
N ILE A 53 -3.13 17.64 4.79
CA ILE A 53 -3.65 16.85 5.91
C ILE A 53 -2.62 15.79 6.35
N ALA A 54 -1.99 15.09 5.40
CA ALA A 54 -0.95 14.10 5.68
C ALA A 54 0.26 14.73 6.38
N LYS A 55 0.70 15.91 5.92
CA LYS A 55 1.78 16.69 6.55
C LYS A 55 1.43 17.10 7.98
N ALA A 56 0.22 17.60 8.21
CA ALA A 56 -0.29 17.93 9.55
C ALA A 56 -0.35 16.69 10.47
N LEU A 57 -0.72 15.54 9.90
CA LEU A 57 -0.74 14.24 10.56
C LEU A 57 0.64 13.58 10.63
N GLN A 58 1.71 14.17 10.05
CA GLN A 58 3.06 13.62 9.93
C GLN A 58 3.08 12.15 9.49
N ILE A 59 2.26 11.82 8.50
CA ILE A 59 2.24 10.52 7.83
C ILE A 59 2.51 10.75 6.34
N PRO A 60 3.03 9.77 5.60
CA PRO A 60 3.13 9.89 4.17
C PRO A 60 1.72 9.95 3.55
N VAL A 61 1.54 10.78 2.53
CA VAL A 61 0.23 10.91 1.83
C VAL A 61 -0.24 9.58 1.25
N THR A 62 0.68 8.65 1.00
CA THR A 62 0.42 7.29 0.56
C THR A 62 -0.50 6.54 1.51
N ASP A 63 -0.40 6.78 2.82
CA ASP A 63 -1.22 6.08 3.82
C ASP A 63 -2.69 6.53 3.76
N LEU A 64 -2.95 7.73 3.24
CA LEU A 64 -4.31 8.23 3.02
C LEU A 64 -4.87 7.78 1.66
N VAL A 65 -4.01 7.70 0.65
CA VAL A 65 -4.41 7.44 -0.74
C VAL A 65 -4.45 5.96 -1.05
N PHE A 66 -3.35 5.26 -0.80
CA PHE A 66 -3.22 3.84 -1.12
C PHE A 66 -3.83 3.01 -0.01
N GLU A 67 -4.38 1.87 -0.40
CA GLU A 67 -4.66 0.82 0.56
C GLU A 67 -3.31 0.28 1.01
N CYS A 68 -3.05 0.29 2.31
CA CYS A 68 -2.00 -0.56 2.84
C CYS A 68 -2.39 -1.98 2.46
N VAL A 69 -1.61 -2.58 1.57
CA VAL A 69 -1.71 -4.00 1.27
C VAL A 69 -1.25 -4.69 2.54
N ASN A 70 -2.19 -4.90 3.48
CA ASN A 70 -1.95 -5.66 4.70
C ASN A 70 -1.72 -7.14 4.42
N ASP A 71 -1.81 -7.54 3.15
CA ASP A 71 -1.30 -8.81 2.69
C ASP A 71 0.23 -8.74 2.58
N VAL A 72 0.88 -8.86 3.74
CA VAL A 72 2.33 -8.98 3.87
C VAL A 72 2.84 -10.16 3.03
N SER A 73 1.98 -11.12 2.66
CA SER A 73 2.27 -12.19 1.70
C SER A 73 2.82 -11.66 0.37
N ALA A 74 2.23 -10.57 -0.16
CA ALA A 74 2.67 -9.98 -1.42
C ALA A 74 4.01 -9.22 -1.32
N LEU A 75 4.43 -8.83 -0.11
CA LEU A 75 5.71 -8.16 0.13
C LEU A 75 6.87 -9.16 0.29
N TYR A 76 6.58 -10.41 0.67
CA TYR A 76 7.56 -11.51 0.70
C TYR A 76 7.83 -12.13 -0.68
N ASP A 77 6.96 -11.89 -1.67
CA ASP A 77 7.07 -12.46 -3.03
C ASP A 77 8.22 -11.81 -3.84
N PHE A 78 8.46 -10.51 -3.67
CA PHE A 78 9.55 -9.80 -4.36
C PHE A 78 10.96 -10.22 -3.92
N SER A 79 11.10 -10.89 -2.77
CA SER A 79 12.42 -11.31 -2.23
C SER A 79 12.96 -12.54 -2.95
N TYR A 80 12.12 -13.55 -3.18
CA TYR A 80 12.54 -14.82 -3.78
C TYR A 80 12.70 -14.74 -5.29
N GLU A 81 11.82 -14.02 -6.01
CA GLU A 81 11.98 -13.82 -7.44
C GLU A 81 13.30 -13.07 -7.76
N ALA A 82 13.61 -12.04 -6.98
CA ALA A 82 14.87 -11.31 -7.12
C ALA A 82 16.09 -12.19 -6.81
N GLN A 83 15.99 -13.10 -5.83
CA GLN A 83 17.04 -14.06 -5.53
C GLN A 83 17.21 -15.08 -6.67
N ILE A 84 16.12 -15.59 -7.23
CA ILE A 84 16.13 -16.50 -8.39
C ILE A 84 16.83 -15.81 -9.57
N GLN A 85 16.44 -14.58 -9.90
CA GLN A 85 17.07 -13.83 -11.00
C GLN A 85 18.57 -13.58 -10.77
N ARG A 86 18.96 -13.19 -9.54
CA ARG A 86 20.37 -12.99 -9.17
C ARG A 86 21.20 -14.27 -9.28
N ASN A 87 20.60 -15.42 -8.98
CA ASN A 87 21.29 -16.70 -9.09
C ASN A 87 21.38 -17.15 -10.56
N LEU A 88 20.32 -16.95 -11.35
CA LEU A 88 20.32 -17.26 -12.78
C LEU A 88 21.38 -16.46 -13.54
N SER A 89 21.64 -15.20 -13.18
CA SER A 89 22.66 -14.37 -13.84
C SER A 89 24.10 -14.86 -13.63
N GLN A 90 24.33 -15.75 -12.66
CA GLN A 90 25.64 -16.36 -12.39
C GLN A 90 25.85 -17.68 -13.15
N LEU A 91 24.80 -18.22 -13.79
CA LEU A 91 24.87 -19.49 -14.51
C LEU A 91 25.34 -19.31 -15.96
N ASN A 92 25.97 -20.34 -16.50
CA ASN A 92 26.24 -20.45 -17.94
C ASN A 92 25.04 -21.03 -18.71
N ALA A 93 25.13 -21.09 -20.04
CA ALA A 93 24.04 -21.57 -20.90
C ALA A 93 23.49 -22.95 -20.53
N LYS A 94 24.36 -23.89 -20.12
CA LYS A 94 23.93 -25.23 -19.67
C LYS A 94 23.16 -25.13 -18.36
N GLY A 95 23.64 -24.34 -17.40
CA GLY A 95 22.98 -24.13 -16.11
C GLY A 95 21.61 -23.48 -16.25
N VAL A 96 21.50 -22.44 -17.07
CA VAL A 96 20.21 -21.77 -17.35
C VAL A 96 19.20 -22.73 -17.97
N ARG A 97 19.64 -23.57 -18.93
CA ARG A 97 18.75 -24.58 -19.55
C ARG A 97 18.19 -25.56 -18.53
N ILE A 98 19.05 -26.12 -17.67
CA ILE A 98 18.61 -27.05 -16.62
C ILE A 98 17.68 -26.35 -15.63
N ALA A 99 17.98 -25.11 -15.24
CA ALA A 99 17.11 -24.35 -14.33
C ALA A 99 15.71 -24.15 -14.92
N ALA A 100 15.59 -23.86 -16.22
CA ALA A 100 14.30 -23.72 -16.90
C ALA A 100 13.50 -25.04 -16.88
N GLU A 101 14.16 -26.17 -17.17
CA GLU A 101 13.54 -27.50 -17.11
C GLU A 101 12.98 -27.79 -15.70
N ARG A 102 13.76 -27.49 -14.65
CA ARG A 102 13.33 -27.68 -13.26
C ARG A 102 12.18 -26.78 -12.85
N VAL A 103 12.19 -25.52 -13.26
CA VAL A 103 11.07 -24.60 -12.98
C VAL A 103 9.80 -25.07 -13.68
N GLU A 104 9.90 -25.56 -14.92
CA GLU A 104 8.78 -26.17 -15.63
C GLU A 104 8.24 -27.40 -14.90
N GLU A 105 9.11 -28.28 -14.38
CA GLU A 105 8.71 -29.42 -13.54
C GLU A 105 7.87 -28.98 -12.34
N LEU A 106 8.24 -27.89 -11.64
CA LEU A 106 7.48 -27.37 -10.49
C LEU A 106 6.06 -26.96 -10.88
N THR A 107 5.85 -26.42 -12.09
CA THR A 107 4.51 -26.03 -12.56
C THR A 107 3.57 -27.21 -12.77
N LYS A 108 4.10 -28.44 -12.83
CA LYS A 108 3.34 -29.68 -13.04
C LYS A 108 2.97 -30.37 -11.72
N ILE A 109 3.52 -29.91 -10.59
CA ILE A 109 3.23 -30.48 -9.26
C ILE A 109 2.08 -29.69 -8.63
N ASP A 110 0.96 -30.35 -8.35
CA ASP A 110 -0.26 -29.69 -7.87
C ASP A 110 -0.06 -28.93 -6.55
N GLU A 111 0.81 -29.41 -5.67
CA GLU A 111 1.18 -28.72 -4.41
C GLU A 111 1.80 -27.32 -4.65
N TYR A 112 2.46 -27.11 -5.79
CA TYR A 112 3.20 -25.87 -6.10
C TYR A 112 2.51 -24.99 -7.14
N ARG A 113 1.33 -25.39 -7.63
CA ARG A 113 0.53 -24.58 -8.54
C ARG A 113 -0.24 -23.52 -7.77
N LYS A 114 -0.22 -22.28 -8.26
CA LYS A 114 -1.12 -21.23 -7.76
C LYS A 114 -2.56 -21.74 -7.93
N THR A 115 -3.35 -21.77 -6.86
CA THR A 115 -4.79 -22.02 -6.95
C THR A 115 -5.39 -20.99 -7.92
N PRO A 116 -6.28 -21.39 -8.84
CA PRO A 116 -6.98 -20.42 -9.67
C PRO A 116 -7.63 -19.40 -8.75
N ARG A 117 -7.35 -18.10 -8.97
CA ARG A 117 -8.16 -17.05 -8.35
C ARG A 117 -9.62 -17.34 -8.72
N GLN A 118 -10.46 -17.56 -7.72
CA GLN A 118 -11.89 -17.45 -7.91
C GLN A 118 -12.15 -15.95 -8.12
N ASP A 119 -12.22 -15.55 -9.38
CA ASP A 119 -12.75 -14.24 -9.78
C ASP A 119 -14.26 -14.18 -9.51
#